data_AF-K0TNH9-F1
#
_entry.id   AF-K0TNH9-F1
#
_cell.length_a   1.000
_cell.length_b   1.000
_cell.length_c   1.000
_cell.angle_alpha   90.00
_cell.angle_beta   90.00
_cell.angle_gamma   90.00
#
_symmetry.space_group_name_H-M   'P 1'
#
loop_
_entity.id
_entity.type
_entity.pdbx_description
1 polymer ?
#
loop_
_entity_poly.entity_id
_entity_poly.type
_entity_poly.pdbx_seq_one_letter_code
_entity_poly.pdbx_strand_id
1 'polypeptide(L)'
;MMTVGTHNLVASEQLIFPNIVLAGKVPPTMSNLALDMSSCPANFRVWPEFHNGVAAGLRLPKATSGRKNKQVITRTWIKFNKPVAQENTAAGNNSNQHQPQPPPPSYAHGGFLMALGLRGYLCALTTGHAARTDLTDYLTSGLITTTCGIFIGMAANMRGSCDQAVSKMLCLHIPSLLPQSFIPMDLASTVQAAAVASIGLLYEGSSHRLMTEFLLNEIGRQPTKDQSSNDREGFSLVAGLSLGLVNLGKGAKTIHGLEDLCIEERLLRYMTGEGTETR
;
A
#
# COMPACT_ATOMS: atom_id res chain seq x y z
N MET A 1 2.87 -15.01 -10.78
CA MET A 1 3.76 -13.89 -11.17
C MET A 1 4.73 -14.38 -12.22
N MET A 2 4.81 -13.77 -13.42
CA MET A 2 5.58 -14.32 -14.55
C MET A 2 6.95 -13.65 -14.78
N THR A 3 7.09 -12.34 -14.55
CA THR A 3 8.28 -11.56 -14.94
C THR A 3 8.97 -10.88 -13.76
N VAL A 4 9.31 -11.61 -12.70
CA VAL A 4 9.89 -11.04 -11.48
C VAL A 4 11.42 -10.93 -11.62
N GLY A 5 11.95 -9.71 -11.53
CA GLY A 5 13.41 -9.48 -11.52
C GLY A 5 14.11 -9.68 -12.86
N THR A 6 13.36 -9.71 -13.96
CA THR A 6 13.86 -10.05 -15.30
C THR A 6 14.28 -8.85 -16.15
N HIS A 7 14.05 -7.61 -15.71
CA HIS A 7 14.26 -6.40 -16.52
C HIS A 7 15.49 -5.61 -16.08
N ASN A 8 16.41 -5.36 -17.00
CA ASN A 8 17.58 -4.51 -16.77
C ASN A 8 17.25 -3.06 -17.13
N LEU A 9 17.51 -2.14 -16.20
CA LEU A 9 17.23 -0.72 -16.40
C LEU A 9 18.41 0.03 -17.02
N VAL A 10 18.08 1.01 -17.84
CA VAL A 10 18.97 2.09 -18.27
C VAL A 10 18.58 3.36 -17.52
N ALA A 11 19.54 4.08 -16.93
CA ALA A 11 19.27 5.20 -16.02
C ALA A 11 18.55 6.40 -16.67
N SER A 12 18.62 6.52 -18.00
CA SER A 12 18.00 7.60 -18.77
C SER A 12 16.54 7.33 -19.15
N GLU A 13 16.00 6.14 -18.86
CA GLU A 13 14.67 5.74 -19.31
C GLU A 13 13.67 5.65 -18.15
N GLN A 14 12.41 6.02 -18.43
CA GLN A 14 11.28 5.74 -17.55
C GLN A 14 10.88 4.27 -17.67
N LEU A 15 10.38 3.69 -16.59
CA LEU A 15 9.81 2.37 -16.60
C LEU A 15 8.46 2.40 -17.33
N ILE A 16 8.36 1.64 -18.43
CA ILE A 16 7.13 1.56 -19.20
C ILE A 16 6.08 0.75 -18.43
N PHE A 17 4.95 1.37 -18.09
CA PHE A 17 3.76 0.68 -17.60
C PHE A 17 2.95 0.16 -18.79
N PRO A 18 2.82 -1.18 -18.98
CA PRO A 18 2.00 -1.72 -20.08
C PRO A 18 0.55 -1.23 -19.95
N ASN A 19 -0.10 -0.83 -21.04
CA ASN A 19 -1.48 -0.35 -20.96
C ASN A 19 -2.46 -1.51 -20.73
N ILE A 20 -3.45 -1.32 -19.85
CA ILE A 20 -4.54 -2.29 -19.67
C ILE A 20 -5.59 -2.00 -20.73
N VAL A 21 -5.64 -2.85 -21.76
CA VAL A 21 -6.60 -2.73 -22.85
C VAL A 21 -7.87 -3.50 -22.50
N LEU A 22 -8.96 -2.78 -22.28
CA LEU A 22 -10.31 -3.35 -22.06
C LEU A 22 -11.07 -3.41 -23.39
N ALA A 23 -10.53 -4.14 -24.35
CA ALA A 23 -11.15 -4.34 -25.66
C ALA A 23 -10.96 -5.79 -26.12
N GLY A 24 -11.97 -6.32 -26.79
CA GLY A 24 -11.95 -7.63 -27.43
C GLY A 24 -11.99 -7.50 -28.95
N LYS A 25 -11.61 -8.57 -29.64
CA LYS A 25 -11.90 -8.74 -31.06
C LYS A 25 -13.05 -9.72 -31.22
N VAL A 26 -14.02 -9.37 -32.05
CA VAL A 26 -15.19 -10.23 -32.33
C VAL A 26 -14.97 -10.94 -33.68
N PRO A 27 -14.80 -12.28 -33.69
CA PRO A 27 -14.79 -13.05 -34.93
C PRO A 27 -16.19 -13.05 -35.61
N PRO A 28 -16.28 -13.24 -36.95
CA PRO A 28 -15.21 -13.55 -37.90
C PRO A 28 -14.51 -12.30 -38.48
N THR A 29 -15.14 -11.13 -38.39
CA THR A 29 -14.63 -9.87 -38.96
C THR A 29 -13.47 -9.27 -38.18
N MET A 30 -13.17 -9.79 -36.98
CA MET A 30 -12.13 -9.31 -36.08
C MET A 30 -12.29 -7.83 -35.71
N SER A 31 -13.53 -7.34 -35.68
CA SER A 31 -13.83 -5.96 -35.29
C SER A 31 -13.46 -5.71 -33.83
N ASN A 32 -12.85 -4.55 -33.56
CA ASN A 32 -12.53 -4.13 -32.21
C ASN A 32 -13.81 -3.73 -31.48
N LEU A 33 -14.08 -4.38 -30.35
CA LEU A 33 -15.16 -4.03 -29.43
C LEU A 33 -14.50 -3.55 -28.12
N ALA A 34 -14.57 -2.25 -27.86
CA ALA A 34 -14.12 -1.68 -26.58
C ALA A 34 -15.22 -1.85 -25.53
N LEU A 35 -14.84 -2.09 -24.28
CA LEU A 35 -15.77 -2.09 -23.17
C LEU A 35 -16.34 -0.68 -22.97
N ASP A 36 -17.67 -0.59 -22.88
CA ASP A 36 -18.34 0.65 -22.55
C ASP A 36 -18.15 0.98 -21.06
N MET A 37 -17.24 1.91 -20.79
CA MET A 37 -16.90 2.37 -19.45
C MET A 37 -18.02 3.17 -18.78
N SER A 38 -19.03 3.66 -19.53
CA SER A 38 -20.13 4.44 -18.95
C SER A 38 -21.03 3.62 -18.03
N SER A 39 -21.11 2.31 -18.29
CA SER A 39 -21.85 1.35 -17.47
C SER A 39 -21.09 0.88 -16.21
N CYS A 40 -19.80 1.25 -16.10
CA CYS A 40 -18.93 0.79 -15.02
C CYS A 40 -18.89 1.81 -13.86
N PRO A 41 -18.65 1.34 -12.62
CA PRO A 41 -18.38 2.23 -11.49
C PRO A 41 -17.17 3.14 -11.73
N ALA A 42 -17.20 4.36 -11.19
CA ALA A 42 -16.11 5.34 -11.37
C ALA A 42 -14.73 4.85 -10.86
N ASN A 43 -14.71 3.92 -9.90
CA ASN A 43 -13.49 3.34 -9.33
C ASN A 43 -13.01 2.06 -10.04
N PHE A 44 -13.65 1.64 -11.14
CA PHE A 44 -13.39 0.37 -11.81
C PHE A 44 -11.92 0.15 -12.20
N ARG A 45 -11.20 1.22 -12.59
CA ARG A 45 -9.80 1.14 -13.03
C ARG A 45 -8.75 1.30 -11.92
N VAL A 46 -9.14 1.76 -10.73
CA VAL A 46 -8.21 2.16 -9.66
C VAL A 46 -7.27 1.01 -9.26
N TRP A 47 -7.83 -0.13 -8.84
CA TRP A 47 -7.05 -1.28 -8.37
C TRP A 47 -6.39 -2.08 -9.51
N PRO A 48 -7.03 -2.31 -10.67
CA PRO A 48 -6.34 -2.89 -11.83
C PRO A 48 -5.10 -2.10 -12.25
N GLU A 49 -5.19 -0.77 -12.32
CA GLU A 49 -4.05 0.08 -12.67
C GLU A 49 -2.98 0.06 -11.58
N PHE A 50 -3.37 0.09 -10.30
CA PHE A 50 -2.45 -0.11 -9.19
C PHE A 50 -1.68 -1.43 -9.32
N HIS A 51 -2.36 -2.57 -9.54
CA HIS A 51 -1.72 -3.87 -9.73
C HIS A 51 -0.82 -3.92 -10.96
N ASN A 52 -1.18 -3.23 -12.04
CA ASN A 52 -0.34 -3.10 -13.22
C ASN A 52 0.97 -2.35 -12.92
N GLY A 53 0.88 -1.27 -12.13
CA GLY A 53 2.05 -0.57 -11.60
C GLY A 53 2.95 -1.48 -10.73
N VAL A 54 2.34 -2.27 -9.84
CA VAL A 54 3.06 -3.26 -9.03
C VAL A 54 3.77 -4.27 -9.93
N ALA A 55 3.06 -4.85 -10.90
CA ALA A 55 3.61 -5.84 -11.83
C ALA A 55 4.77 -5.25 -12.63
N ALA A 56 4.62 -4.04 -13.14
CA ALA A 56 5.66 -3.33 -13.86
C ALA A 56 6.92 -3.11 -13.02
N GLY A 57 6.77 -2.66 -11.77
CA GLY A 57 7.87 -2.42 -10.84
C GLY A 57 8.52 -3.72 -10.33
N LEU A 58 7.76 -4.81 -10.20
CA LEU A 58 8.30 -6.12 -9.83
C LEU A 58 9.20 -6.73 -10.93
N ARG A 59 9.16 -6.24 -12.17
CA ARG A 59 10.14 -6.64 -13.20
C ARG A 59 11.56 -6.23 -12.85
N LEU A 60 11.72 -5.23 -11.99
CA LEU A 60 13.03 -4.77 -11.56
C LEU A 60 13.73 -5.83 -10.69
N PRO A 61 15.06 -6.02 -10.85
CA PRO A 61 15.86 -6.93 -10.03
C PRO A 61 15.84 -6.49 -8.57
N LYS A 62 16.12 -7.39 -7.63
CA LYS A 62 16.24 -6.99 -6.21
C LYS A 62 17.44 -6.05 -6.00
N ALA A 63 17.33 -5.11 -5.06
CA ALA A 63 18.41 -4.18 -4.73
C ALA A 63 19.71 -4.88 -4.30
N THR A 64 19.60 -6.03 -3.66
CA THR A 64 20.74 -6.86 -3.22
C THR A 64 21.46 -7.56 -4.37
N SER A 65 20.84 -7.68 -5.55
CA SER A 65 21.37 -8.48 -6.67
C SER A 65 22.46 -7.78 -7.49
N GLY A 66 22.83 -6.53 -7.21
CA GLY A 66 24.00 -5.89 -7.84
C GLY A 66 24.17 -4.40 -7.57
N ARG A 67 25.41 -3.94 -7.33
CA ARG A 67 25.74 -2.52 -7.06
C ARG A 67 25.28 -1.56 -8.16
N LYS A 68 25.27 -2.00 -9.42
CA LYS A 68 24.84 -1.19 -10.59
C LYS A 68 23.38 -0.78 -10.51
N ASN A 69 22.47 -1.68 -10.07
CA ASN A 69 21.03 -1.40 -10.03
C ASN A 69 20.67 -0.35 -8.97
N LYS A 70 21.36 -0.39 -7.82
CA LYS A 70 21.21 0.61 -6.76
C LYS A 70 21.71 2.00 -7.17
N GLN A 71 22.67 2.08 -8.09
CA GLN A 71 23.12 3.35 -8.67
C GLN A 71 22.15 3.91 -9.71
N VAL A 72 21.40 3.05 -10.41
CA VAL A 72 20.41 3.46 -11.40
C VAL A 72 19.12 3.97 -10.75
N ILE A 73 18.59 3.22 -9.77
CA ILE A 73 17.34 3.57 -9.09
C ILE A 73 17.62 4.54 -7.93
N THR A 74 17.77 5.81 -8.28
CA THR A 74 17.97 6.92 -7.32
C THR A 74 16.65 7.59 -6.96
N ARG A 75 16.65 8.40 -5.89
CA ARG A 75 15.53 9.31 -5.54
C ARG A 75 15.03 10.10 -6.76
N THR A 76 15.97 10.67 -7.53
CA THR A 76 15.66 11.45 -8.73
C THR A 76 15.00 10.59 -9.81
N TRP A 77 15.48 9.37 -10.03
CA TRP A 77 14.87 8.45 -10.99
C TRP A 77 13.44 8.03 -10.57
N ILE A 78 13.19 7.81 -9.28
CA ILE A 78 11.84 7.52 -8.78
C ILE A 78 10.89 8.70 -9.06
N LYS A 79 11.34 9.95 -8.83
CA LYS A 79 10.56 11.15 -9.17
C LYS A 79 10.37 11.31 -10.67
N PHE A 80 11.37 10.96 -11.48
CA PHE A 80 11.29 11.02 -12.93
C PHE A 80 10.22 10.09 -13.50
N ASN A 81 9.87 9.01 -12.79
CA ASN A 81 8.78 8.11 -13.14
C ASN A 81 7.41 8.58 -12.66
N LYS A 82 7.33 9.72 -11.93
CA LYS A 82 6.03 10.27 -11.53
C LYS A 82 5.27 10.64 -12.80
N PRO A 83 4.03 10.16 -12.97
CA PRO A 83 3.21 10.49 -14.11
C PRO A 83 3.04 12.02 -14.16
N VAL A 84 3.41 12.62 -15.28
CA VAL A 84 3.12 14.04 -15.51
C VAL A 84 1.61 14.14 -15.66
N ALA A 85 0.95 14.84 -14.74
CA ALA A 85 -0.41 15.31 -15.00
C ALA A 85 -0.29 16.19 -16.24
N GLN A 86 -0.78 15.73 -17.40
CA GLN A 86 -0.90 16.60 -18.57
C GLN A 86 -2.05 17.58 -18.30
N GLU A 87 -1.80 18.53 -17.42
CA GLU A 87 -2.47 19.82 -17.46
C GLU A 87 -1.84 20.57 -18.65
N ASN A 88 -2.63 20.78 -19.70
CA ASN A 88 -2.34 21.67 -20.84
C ASN A 88 -1.36 21.15 -21.93
N THR A 89 -1.82 20.22 -22.77
CA THR A 89 -1.45 20.18 -24.20
C THR A 89 -2.71 20.15 -25.07
N ALA A 90 -3.60 21.13 -24.84
CA ALA A 90 -4.67 21.51 -25.77
C ALA A 90 -4.30 22.86 -26.41
N ALA A 91 -3.20 22.89 -27.16
CA ALA A 91 -2.85 24.01 -28.04
C ALA A 91 -1.97 23.46 -29.18
N GLY A 92 -2.59 22.85 -30.18
CA GLY A 92 -1.87 22.31 -31.33
C GLY A 92 -2.72 21.42 -32.25
N ASN A 93 -3.56 22.08 -33.05
CA ASN A 93 -4.00 21.66 -34.39
C ASN A 93 -5.01 20.49 -34.53
N ASN A 94 -6.28 20.91 -34.68
CA ASN A 94 -7.31 20.49 -35.65
C ASN A 94 -7.57 19.00 -35.98
N SER A 95 -8.85 18.67 -35.74
CA SER A 95 -9.76 17.80 -36.49
C SER A 95 -9.47 16.30 -36.57
N ASN A 96 -9.99 15.54 -35.60
CA ASN A 96 -11.10 14.59 -35.81
C ASN A 96 -11.57 13.98 -34.48
N GLN A 97 -12.87 13.73 -34.42
CA GLN A 97 -13.68 13.33 -33.25
C GLN A 97 -13.08 12.17 -32.42
N HIS A 98 -12.69 12.47 -31.19
CA HIS A 98 -12.99 11.75 -29.95
C HIS A 98 -12.60 12.71 -28.81
N GLN A 99 -13.50 12.98 -27.87
CA GLN A 99 -13.21 13.85 -26.72
C GLN A 99 -11.87 13.44 -26.08
N PRO A 100 -10.96 14.40 -25.76
CA PRO A 100 -9.76 14.06 -25.01
C PRO A 100 -10.21 13.59 -23.63
N GLN A 101 -10.19 12.28 -23.42
CA GLN A 101 -10.29 11.72 -22.07
C GLN A 101 -9.14 12.36 -21.26
N PRO A 102 -9.42 12.96 -20.09
CA PRO A 102 -8.34 13.42 -19.23
C PRO A 102 -7.38 12.24 -19.01
N PRO A 103 -6.05 12.46 -19.05
CA PRO A 103 -5.10 11.38 -18.81
C PRO A 103 -5.48 10.73 -17.48
N PRO A 104 -5.60 9.40 -17.41
CA PRO A 104 -6.02 8.75 -16.19
C PRO A 104 -5.04 9.18 -15.07
N PRO A 105 -5.54 9.62 -13.91
CA PRO A 105 -4.67 9.80 -12.74
C PRO A 105 -3.95 8.47 -12.54
N SER A 106 -2.61 8.46 -12.65
CA SER A 106 -1.89 7.19 -12.75
C SER A 106 -1.80 6.52 -11.38
N TYR A 107 -2.87 5.80 -11.04
CA TYR A 107 -3.00 4.88 -9.91
C TYR A 107 -1.88 3.83 -9.95
N ALA A 108 -1.38 3.53 -11.14
CA ALA A 108 -0.19 2.72 -11.39
C ALA A 108 1.06 3.24 -10.67
N HIS A 109 1.23 4.55 -10.47
CA HIS A 109 2.37 5.08 -9.73
C HIS A 109 2.40 4.61 -8.27
N GLY A 110 1.23 4.54 -7.61
CA GLY A 110 1.13 3.99 -6.26
C GLY A 110 1.59 2.54 -6.20
N GLY A 111 1.17 1.73 -7.17
CA GLY A 111 1.61 0.33 -7.28
C GLY A 111 3.09 0.18 -7.57
N PHE A 112 3.63 1.05 -8.43
CA PHE A 112 5.06 1.11 -8.71
C PHE A 112 5.87 1.42 -7.44
N LEU A 113 5.44 2.38 -6.62
CA LEU A 113 6.09 2.69 -5.33
C LEU A 113 6.07 1.49 -4.38
N MET A 114 4.95 0.77 -4.29
CA MET A 114 4.86 -0.48 -3.51
C MET A 114 5.89 -1.51 -3.98
N ALA A 115 5.98 -1.73 -5.29
CA ALA A 115 6.93 -2.68 -5.87
C ALA A 115 8.39 -2.28 -5.63
N LEU A 116 8.73 -0.99 -5.69
CA LEU A 116 10.06 -0.50 -5.33
C LEU A 116 10.41 -0.81 -3.87
N GLY A 117 9.43 -0.69 -2.97
CA GLY A 117 9.55 -1.09 -1.57
C GLY A 117 9.87 -2.58 -1.42
N LEU A 118 9.04 -3.44 -2.03
CA LEU A 118 9.24 -4.90 -2.06
C LEU A 118 10.58 -5.33 -2.68
N ARG A 119 11.14 -4.51 -3.56
CA ARG A 119 12.44 -4.76 -4.21
C ARG A 119 13.63 -4.21 -3.44
N GLY A 120 13.41 -3.42 -2.40
CA GLY A 120 14.46 -2.87 -1.54
C GLY A 120 15.02 -1.51 -1.99
N TYR A 121 14.35 -0.82 -2.92
CA TYR A 121 14.83 0.46 -3.46
C TYR A 121 14.23 1.70 -2.78
N LEU A 122 13.12 1.54 -2.07
CA LEU A 122 12.36 2.68 -1.54
C LEU A 122 13.08 3.40 -0.38
N CYS A 123 14.13 2.82 0.20
CA CYS A 123 15.02 3.49 1.16
C CYS A 123 15.65 4.76 0.59
N ALA A 124 15.77 4.88 -0.74
CA ALA A 124 16.23 6.11 -1.38
C ALA A 124 15.32 7.32 -1.08
N LEU A 125 14.05 7.10 -0.70
CA LEU A 125 13.10 8.14 -0.29
C LEU A 125 13.13 8.43 1.21
N THR A 126 13.95 7.76 2.02
CA THR A 126 14.08 8.04 3.47
C THR A 126 15.44 8.57 3.89
N THR A 127 16.46 8.46 3.03
CA THR A 127 17.81 8.91 3.32
C THR A 127 17.98 10.41 3.08
N GLY A 128 17.86 11.21 4.15
CA GLY A 128 18.14 12.65 4.16
C GLY A 128 16.90 13.54 4.24
N HIS A 129 17.10 14.84 4.48
CA HIS A 129 16.00 15.81 4.65
C HIS A 129 15.15 15.96 3.38
N ALA A 130 15.79 16.09 2.22
CA ALA A 130 15.08 16.24 0.95
C ALA A 130 14.22 15.01 0.59
N ALA A 131 14.64 13.81 1.02
CA ALA A 131 13.90 12.59 0.77
C ALA A 131 12.60 12.52 1.60
N ARG A 132 12.67 12.98 2.87
CA ARG A 132 11.49 13.11 3.73
C ARG A 132 10.47 14.12 3.20
N THR A 133 10.92 15.22 2.60
CA THR A 133 10.02 16.18 1.95
C THR A 133 9.25 15.55 0.80
N ASP A 134 9.92 14.80 -0.11
CA ASP A 134 9.22 14.13 -1.20
C ASP A 134 8.19 13.11 -0.71
N LEU A 135 8.50 12.40 0.38
CA LEU A 135 7.60 11.45 1.00
C LEU A 135 6.34 12.15 1.51
N THR A 136 6.51 13.29 2.18
CA THR A 136 5.40 14.16 2.57
C THR A 136 4.62 14.65 1.35
N ASP A 137 5.28 15.05 0.26
CA ASP A 137 4.61 15.47 -0.98
C ASP A 137 3.75 14.36 -1.58
N TYR A 138 4.23 13.11 -1.56
CA TYR A 138 3.44 11.97 -1.99
C TYR A 138 2.25 11.69 -1.07
N LEU A 139 2.40 11.79 0.25
CA LEU A 139 1.30 11.57 1.20
C LEU A 139 0.27 12.70 1.14
N THR A 140 0.70 13.93 0.89
CA THR A 140 -0.17 15.11 0.75
C THR A 140 -0.99 15.07 -0.54
N SER A 141 -0.56 14.30 -1.54
CA SER A 141 -1.33 14.12 -2.79
C SER A 141 -2.71 13.48 -2.59
N GLY A 142 -2.96 12.83 -1.44
CA GLY A 142 -4.28 12.32 -1.06
C GLY A 142 -4.78 11.12 -1.87
N LEU A 143 -4.04 10.65 -2.87
CA LEU A 143 -4.43 9.49 -3.66
C LEU A 143 -4.27 8.20 -2.84
N ILE A 144 -5.39 7.53 -2.57
CA ILE A 144 -5.47 6.29 -1.77
C ILE A 144 -4.42 5.25 -2.22
N THR A 145 -4.26 5.06 -3.53
CA THR A 145 -3.30 4.11 -4.12
C THR A 145 -1.85 4.47 -3.82
N THR A 146 -1.51 5.76 -3.86
CA THR A 146 -0.16 6.25 -3.55
C THR A 146 0.15 6.04 -2.08
N THR A 147 -0.78 6.41 -1.20
CA THR A 147 -0.62 6.24 0.26
C THR A 147 -0.50 4.77 0.64
N CYS A 148 -1.39 3.90 0.13
CA CYS A 148 -1.31 2.45 0.37
C CYS A 148 0.01 1.87 -0.14
N GLY A 149 0.43 2.26 -1.34
CA GLY A 149 1.66 1.76 -1.93
C GLY A 149 2.91 2.18 -1.17
N ILE A 150 2.94 3.41 -0.65
CA ILE A 150 4.03 3.91 0.20
C ILE A 150 4.06 3.18 1.53
N PHE A 151 2.94 3.02 2.22
CA PHE A 151 2.92 2.36 3.53
C PHE A 151 3.46 0.93 3.43
N ILE A 152 2.87 0.14 2.53
CA ILE A 152 3.24 -1.27 2.37
C ILE A 152 4.66 -1.37 1.82
N GLY A 153 5.01 -0.56 0.83
CA GLY A 153 6.35 -0.55 0.24
C GLY A 153 7.44 -0.19 1.25
N MET A 154 7.22 0.84 2.07
CA MET A 154 8.16 1.28 3.09
C MET A 154 8.34 0.23 4.18
N ALA A 155 7.24 -0.29 4.71
CA ALA A 155 7.29 -1.32 5.74
C ALA A 155 7.90 -2.63 5.24
N ALA A 156 7.61 -3.06 4.01
CA ALA A 156 8.23 -4.24 3.43
C ALA A 156 9.74 -4.10 3.23
N ASN A 157 10.19 -2.89 2.90
CA ASN A 157 11.62 -2.58 2.76
C ASN A 157 12.34 -2.53 4.11
N MET A 158 11.64 -2.14 5.18
CA MET A 158 12.14 -2.04 6.56
C MET A 158 11.61 -3.17 7.45
N ARG A 159 11.32 -4.33 6.86
CA ARG A 159 10.65 -5.44 7.53
C ARG A 159 11.44 -5.91 8.75
N GLY A 160 10.77 -5.98 9.90
CA GLY A 160 11.37 -6.36 11.19
C GLY A 160 12.35 -5.35 11.78
N SER A 161 12.58 -4.18 11.17
CA SER A 161 13.58 -3.22 11.65
C SER A 161 13.08 -2.34 12.79
N CYS A 162 11.76 -2.30 13.04
CA CYS A 162 11.13 -1.40 14.03
C CYS A 162 11.54 0.08 13.86
N ASP A 163 11.68 0.55 12.61
CA ASP A 163 12.11 1.92 12.35
C ASP A 163 11.09 2.95 12.87
N GLN A 164 11.57 3.88 13.70
CA GLN A 164 10.73 4.82 14.41
C GLN A 164 10.13 5.91 13.49
N ALA A 165 10.81 6.26 12.39
CA ALA A 165 10.29 7.27 11.47
C ALA A 165 9.13 6.68 10.64
N VAL A 166 9.27 5.46 10.14
CA VAL A 166 8.19 4.74 9.45
C VAL A 166 7.05 4.42 10.42
N SER A 167 7.36 3.95 11.63
CA SER A 167 6.34 3.67 12.65
C SER A 167 5.48 4.91 12.94
N LYS A 168 6.09 6.06 13.23
CA LYS A 168 5.35 7.32 13.46
C LYS A 168 4.49 7.72 12.28
N MET A 169 5.00 7.61 11.05
CA MET A 169 4.23 7.89 9.84
C MET A 169 2.98 7.01 9.76
N LEU A 170 3.11 5.71 10.01
CA LEU A 170 1.99 4.76 9.97
C LEU A 170 0.97 5.04 11.10
N CYS A 171 1.44 5.26 12.32
CA CYS A 171 0.59 5.53 13.47
C CYS A 171 -0.26 6.80 13.31
N LEU A 172 0.24 7.83 12.60
CA LEU A 172 -0.54 9.03 12.29
C LEU A 172 -1.80 8.76 11.44
N HIS A 173 -1.83 7.61 10.74
CA HIS A 173 -2.94 7.21 9.89
C HIS A 173 -3.84 6.15 10.53
N ILE A 174 -3.65 5.89 11.83
CA ILE A 174 -4.44 4.93 12.61
C ILE A 174 -5.05 5.68 13.79
N PRO A 175 -6.36 6.00 13.75
CA PRO A 175 -7.01 6.81 14.79
C PRO A 175 -6.82 6.28 16.22
N SER A 176 -6.82 4.96 16.40
CA SER A 176 -6.68 4.33 17.72
C SER A 176 -5.30 4.48 18.36
N LEU A 177 -4.29 4.87 17.59
CA LEU A 177 -2.92 5.13 18.09
C LEU A 177 -2.66 6.63 18.31
N LEU A 178 -3.61 7.50 17.93
CA LEU A 178 -3.49 8.94 18.11
C LEU A 178 -3.88 9.34 19.55
N PRO A 179 -3.18 10.33 20.14
CA PRO A 179 -3.64 10.96 21.38
C PRO A 179 -5.03 11.59 21.21
N GLN A 180 -5.82 11.64 22.29
CA GLN A 180 -7.17 12.23 22.28
C GLN A 180 -7.23 13.72 21.86
N SER A 181 -6.11 14.43 21.90
CA SER A 181 -5.99 15.82 21.45
C SER A 181 -5.86 15.99 19.94
N PHE A 182 -5.62 14.91 19.18
CA PHE A 182 -5.52 14.95 17.73
C PHE A 182 -6.91 14.87 17.09
N ILE A 183 -7.16 15.73 16.10
CA ILE A 183 -8.34 15.62 15.23
C ILE A 183 -8.04 14.47 14.26
N PRO A 184 -8.81 13.36 14.28
CA PRO A 184 -8.59 12.26 13.37
C PRO A 184 -8.83 12.74 11.94
N MET A 185 -7.91 12.40 11.05
CA MET A 185 -8.08 12.63 9.61
C MET A 185 -9.16 11.69 9.08
N ASP A 186 -10.06 12.20 8.24
CA ASP A 186 -11.00 11.36 7.51
C ASP A 186 -10.22 10.54 6.47
N LEU A 187 -9.97 9.28 6.81
CA LEU A 187 -9.12 8.37 6.05
C LEU A 187 -9.96 7.21 5.53
N ALA A 188 -9.79 6.90 4.25
CA ALA A 188 -10.40 5.71 3.65
C ALA A 188 -9.98 4.45 4.42
N SER A 189 -10.94 3.55 4.67
CA SER A 189 -10.75 2.26 5.33
C SER A 189 -9.57 1.46 4.77
N THR A 190 -9.38 1.51 3.45
CA THR A 190 -8.26 0.82 2.78
C THR A 190 -6.90 1.39 3.15
N VAL A 191 -6.78 2.70 3.36
CA VAL A 191 -5.53 3.34 3.81
C VAL A 191 -5.21 2.91 5.24
N GLN A 192 -6.22 2.87 6.12
CA GLN A 192 -6.06 2.40 7.49
C GLN A 192 -5.64 0.92 7.53
N ALA A 193 -6.30 0.06 6.74
CA ALA A 193 -5.93 -1.34 6.60
C ALA A 193 -4.49 -1.49 6.08
N ALA A 194 -4.10 -0.72 5.06
CA ALA A 194 -2.72 -0.72 4.56
C ALA A 194 -1.72 -0.27 5.64
N ALA A 195 -2.06 0.71 6.48
CA ALA A 195 -1.23 1.15 7.59
C ALA A 195 -1.06 0.04 8.63
N VAL A 196 -2.14 -0.65 9.01
CA VAL A 196 -2.12 -1.78 9.95
C VAL A 196 -1.31 -2.95 9.40
N ALA A 197 -1.47 -3.31 8.13
CA ALA A 197 -0.64 -4.33 7.46
C ALA A 197 0.85 -3.96 7.53
N SER A 198 1.15 -2.68 7.31
CA SER A 198 2.51 -2.13 7.33
C SER A 198 3.13 -2.16 8.72
N ILE A 199 2.36 -1.91 9.79
CA ILE A 199 2.81 -2.11 11.17
C ILE A 199 3.23 -3.57 11.41
N GLY A 200 2.42 -4.53 10.94
CA GLY A 200 2.75 -5.96 11.04
C GLY A 200 4.08 -6.31 10.40
N LEU A 201 4.34 -5.82 9.18
CA LEU A 201 5.62 -6.02 8.47
C LEU A 201 6.79 -5.33 9.18
N LEU A 202 6.62 -4.08 9.62
CA LEU A 202 7.68 -3.29 10.25
C LEU A 202 8.15 -3.89 11.58
N TYR A 203 7.21 -4.45 12.36
CA TYR A 203 7.44 -5.04 13.68
C TYR A 203 7.51 -6.57 13.66
N GLU A 204 7.68 -7.19 12.48
CA GLU A 204 7.72 -8.64 12.33
C GLU A 204 8.74 -9.30 13.28
N GLY A 205 8.27 -10.26 14.08
CA GLY A 205 9.10 -11.02 15.03
C GLY A 205 9.63 -10.23 16.23
N SER A 206 9.26 -8.95 16.39
CA SER A 206 9.75 -8.08 17.47
C SER A 206 9.07 -8.31 18.82
N SER A 207 7.85 -8.85 18.81
CA SER A 207 7.00 -8.97 20.01
C SER A 207 6.79 -7.63 20.73
N HIS A 208 6.73 -6.52 19.99
CA HIS A 208 6.61 -5.19 20.56
C HIS A 208 5.26 -5.00 21.27
N ARG A 209 5.29 -4.90 22.62
CA ARG A 209 4.10 -4.86 23.48
C ARG A 209 2.99 -3.92 23.01
N LEU A 210 3.31 -2.65 22.81
CA LEU A 210 2.32 -1.64 22.43
C LEU A 210 1.61 -2.01 21.11
N MET A 211 2.35 -2.56 20.14
CA MET A 211 1.79 -2.92 18.84
C MET A 211 0.93 -4.17 18.96
N THR A 212 1.38 -5.16 19.74
CA THR A 212 0.59 -6.36 20.04
C THR A 212 -0.73 -6.01 20.72
N GLU A 213 -0.70 -5.18 21.77
CA GLU A 213 -1.90 -4.76 22.50
C GLU A 213 -2.87 -3.98 21.61
N PHE A 214 -2.35 -3.01 20.86
CA PHE A 214 -3.12 -2.26 19.86
C PHE A 214 -3.81 -3.19 18.85
N LEU A 215 -3.06 -4.08 18.20
CA LEU A 215 -3.59 -4.98 17.18
C LEU A 215 -4.63 -5.94 17.75
N LEU A 216 -4.41 -6.45 18.97
CA LEU A 216 -5.36 -7.33 19.65
C LEU A 216 -6.68 -6.61 19.98
N ASN A 217 -6.62 -5.33 20.33
CA ASN A 217 -7.80 -4.50 20.55
C ASN A 217 -8.55 -4.18 19.25
N GLU A 218 -7.83 -3.97 18.14
CA GLU A 218 -8.45 -3.71 16.83
C GLU A 218 -9.22 -4.92 16.26
N ILE A 219 -8.75 -6.16 16.50
CA ILE A 219 -9.47 -7.37 16.07
C ILE A 219 -10.87 -7.42 16.68
N GLY A 220 -10.98 -7.11 17.98
CA GLY A 220 -12.23 -7.13 18.74
C GLY A 220 -13.03 -5.83 18.71
N ARG A 221 -12.64 -4.85 17.89
CA ARG A 221 -13.27 -3.52 17.90
C ARG A 221 -14.75 -3.60 17.54
N GLN A 222 -15.59 -3.01 18.39
CA GLN A 222 -17.03 -2.95 18.18
C GLN A 222 -17.39 -1.98 17.03
N PRO A 223 -18.47 -2.26 16.27
CA PRO A 223 -18.88 -1.40 15.18
C PRO A 223 -19.33 -0.04 15.75
N THR A 224 -18.72 1.04 15.28
CA THR A 224 -19.23 2.39 15.52
C THR A 224 -20.40 2.64 14.56
N LYS A 225 -21.45 3.34 15.03
CA LYS A 225 -22.74 3.49 14.31
C LYS A 225 -22.63 4.05 12.88
N ASP A 226 -21.51 4.70 12.54
CA ASP A 226 -21.30 5.43 11.29
C ASP A 226 -20.32 4.76 10.29
N GLN A 227 -19.70 3.60 10.62
CA GLN A 227 -18.78 2.93 9.71
C GLN A 227 -19.47 1.87 8.85
N SER A 228 -19.24 1.95 7.54
CA SER A 228 -19.67 0.95 6.55
C SER A 228 -19.22 -0.46 6.96
N SER A 229 -20.18 -1.35 7.17
CA SER A 229 -19.94 -2.73 7.62
C SER A 229 -19.00 -3.54 6.71
N ASN A 230 -18.97 -3.23 5.41
CA ASN A 230 -18.26 -4.01 4.40
C ASN A 230 -16.73 -3.98 4.53
N ASP A 231 -16.13 -2.90 5.05
CA ASP A 231 -14.67 -2.80 5.14
C ASP A 231 -14.11 -3.33 6.47
N ARG A 232 -14.99 -3.64 7.44
CA ARG A 232 -14.62 -4.08 8.78
C ARG A 232 -13.96 -5.45 8.78
N GLU A 233 -14.49 -6.37 7.98
CA GLU A 233 -13.96 -7.73 7.87
C GLU A 233 -12.52 -7.71 7.35
N GLY A 234 -12.26 -6.90 6.31
CA GLY A 234 -10.93 -6.69 5.76
C GLY A 234 -9.97 -6.08 6.79
N PHE A 235 -10.42 -5.09 7.55
CA PHE A 235 -9.61 -4.47 8.59
C PHE A 235 -9.29 -5.45 9.75
N SER A 236 -10.28 -6.19 10.25
CA SER A 236 -10.09 -7.17 11.33
C SER A 236 -9.15 -8.31 10.89
N LEU A 237 -9.31 -8.81 9.66
CA LEU A 237 -8.40 -9.80 9.08
C LEU A 237 -6.96 -9.27 9.04
N VAL A 238 -6.76 -8.05 8.57
CA VAL A 238 -5.43 -7.43 8.49
C VAL A 238 -4.84 -7.20 9.89
N ALA A 239 -5.64 -6.78 10.87
CA ALA A 239 -5.19 -6.66 12.26
C ALA A 239 -4.72 -8.01 12.83
N GLY A 240 -5.47 -9.09 12.57
CA GLY A 240 -5.09 -10.45 12.94
C GLY A 240 -3.81 -10.94 12.27
N LEU A 241 -3.67 -10.71 10.96
CA LEU A 241 -2.44 -11.03 10.22
C LEU A 241 -1.24 -10.25 10.76
N SER A 242 -1.40 -8.95 11.00
CA SER A 242 -0.35 -8.11 11.58
C SER A 242 0.03 -8.56 12.99
N LEU A 243 -0.94 -8.93 13.83
CA LEU A 243 -0.69 -9.46 15.18
C LEU A 243 0.17 -10.73 15.11
N GLY A 244 -0.16 -11.62 14.17
CA GLY A 244 0.61 -12.83 13.89
C GLY A 244 2.03 -12.53 13.41
N LEU A 245 2.22 -11.54 12.55
CA LEU A 245 3.54 -11.11 12.09
C LEU A 245 4.39 -10.53 13.24
N VAL A 246 3.82 -9.66 14.08
CA VAL A 246 4.54 -9.06 15.22
C VAL A 246 5.05 -10.12 16.19
N ASN A 247 4.24 -11.16 16.43
CA ASN A 247 4.55 -12.25 17.36
C ASN A 247 5.01 -13.54 16.66
N LEU A 248 5.49 -13.43 15.41
CA LEU A 248 5.78 -14.59 14.56
C LEU A 248 6.83 -15.52 15.19
N GLY A 249 6.48 -16.80 15.31
CA GLY A 249 7.37 -17.84 15.84
C GLY A 249 7.62 -17.72 17.35
N LYS A 250 6.82 -16.93 18.08
CA LYS A 250 6.92 -16.74 19.52
C LYS A 250 5.78 -17.50 20.19
N GLY A 251 6.11 -18.46 21.05
CA GLY A 251 5.12 -19.20 21.84
C GLY A 251 4.90 -18.56 23.21
N ALA A 252 3.94 -19.10 23.97
CA ALA A 252 3.60 -18.66 25.34
C ALA A 252 4.81 -18.52 26.28
N LYS A 253 5.85 -19.36 26.10
CA LYS A 253 7.04 -19.39 26.97
C LYS A 253 8.13 -18.39 26.58
N THR A 254 8.01 -17.74 25.42
CA THR A 254 9.11 -16.93 24.84
C THR A 254 8.94 -15.44 25.09
N ILE A 255 7.78 -14.97 25.54
CA ILE A 255 7.48 -13.54 25.59
C ILE A 255 7.26 -13.04 27.02
N HIS A 256 8.38 -12.78 27.71
CA HIS A 256 8.35 -12.03 28.96
C HIS A 256 7.75 -10.63 28.72
N GLY A 257 6.66 -10.31 29.41
CA GLY A 257 6.00 -9.00 29.34
C GLY A 257 4.78 -8.88 28.43
N LEU A 258 4.26 -9.99 27.87
CA LEU A 258 2.93 -10.03 27.22
C LEU A 258 1.94 -10.99 27.88
N GLU A 259 2.34 -11.68 28.95
CA GLU A 259 1.54 -12.69 29.63
C GLU A 259 0.18 -12.14 30.12
N ASP A 260 0.17 -10.90 30.58
CA ASP A 260 -1.01 -10.17 31.04
C ASP A 260 -2.00 -9.83 29.92
N LEU A 261 -1.57 -9.82 28.65
CA LEU A 261 -2.47 -9.55 27.52
C LEU A 261 -3.37 -10.75 27.20
N CYS A 262 -3.09 -11.95 27.74
CA CYS A 262 -3.83 -13.19 27.49
C CYS A 262 -4.15 -13.40 26.00
N ILE A 263 -3.13 -13.25 25.13
CA ILE A 263 -3.30 -13.20 23.67
C ILE A 263 -4.04 -14.44 23.15
N GLU A 264 -3.63 -15.64 23.57
CA GLU A 264 -4.24 -16.90 23.14
C GLU A 264 -5.71 -16.99 23.52
N GLU A 265 -6.05 -16.63 24.76
CA GLU A 265 -7.42 -16.66 25.26
C GLU A 265 -8.31 -15.65 24.51
N ARG A 266 -7.81 -14.42 24.29
CA ARG A 266 -8.55 -13.40 23.54
C ARG A 266 -8.76 -13.80 22.08
N LEU A 267 -7.76 -14.38 21.43
CA LEU A 267 -7.89 -14.89 20.06
C LEU A 267 -8.87 -16.07 19.99
N LEU A 268 -8.84 -16.98 20.96
CA LEU A 268 -9.81 -18.06 21.06
C LEU A 268 -11.23 -17.50 21.17
N ARG A 269 -11.46 -16.52 22.05
CA ARG A 269 -12.76 -15.84 22.19
C ARG A 269 -13.22 -15.18 20.89
N TYR A 270 -12.31 -14.51 20.16
CA TYR A 270 -12.66 -13.92 18.86
C TYR A 270 -13.00 -14.98 17.80
N MET A 271 -12.38 -16.16 17.87
CA MET A 271 -12.63 -17.25 16.94
C MET A 271 -13.93 -18.00 17.25
N THR A 272 -14.23 -18.26 18.52
CA THR A 272 -15.42 -19.02 18.95
C THR A 272 -16.66 -18.14 19.06
N GLY A 273 -16.48 -16.82 19.19
CA GLY A 273 -17.59 -15.87 19.38
C GLY A 273 -18.15 -15.87 20.80
N GLU A 274 -17.45 -16.46 21.77
CA GLU A 274 -17.82 -16.41 23.18
C GLU A 274 -17.69 -14.97 23.69
N GLY A 275 -18.80 -14.23 23.66
CA GLY A 275 -18.90 -12.93 24.29
C GLY A 275 -18.78 -13.07 25.81
N THR A 276 -18.21 -12.06 26.46
CA THR A 276 -18.41 -11.87 27.90
C THR A 276 -19.90 -11.73 28.18
N GLU A 277 -20.58 -12.85 28.42
CA GLU A 277 -21.78 -12.85 29.24
C GLU A 277 -21.32 -12.37 30.62
N THR A 278 -21.75 -11.16 30.95
CA THR A 278 -21.75 -10.61 32.30
C THR A 278 -22.18 -11.66 33.32
N ARG A 279 -21.28 -12.00 34.24
CA ARG A 279 -21.62 -12.40 35.60
C ARG A 279 -20.69 -11.69 36.57
#